data_AF-A0A2N9NX64-F1
#
_entry.id   AF-A0A2N9NX64-F1
#
_cell.length_a   1.000
_cell.length_b   1.000
_cell.length_c   1.000
_cell.angle_alpha   90.00
_cell.angle_beta   90.00
_cell.angle_gamma   90.00
#
_symmetry.space_group_name_H-M   'P 1'
#
loop_
_entity.id
_entity.type
_entity.pdbx_description
1 polymer ?
#
loop_
_entity_poly.entity_id
_entity_poly.type
_entity_poly.pdbx_seq_one_letter_code
_entity_poly.pdbx_strand_id
1 'polypeptide(L)'
;MNTAVKSAFMLAVVSLLVIGCCTSHQVAWHYSDRVMGELKEAKGKVSQLHRGMERQDVESILKPMTGPTRFGFEWNISGTLSVPYELYPGIRVTIDYGASTSTLVIVPVDLDVNLDSRDREAKHFKSIRLDEIQ
;
A
#
# COMPACT_ATOMS: atom_id res chain seq x y z
N MET A 1 -23.39 35.58 -39.25
CA MET A 1 -23.17 34.35 -38.47
C MET A 1 -22.78 34.76 -37.06
N ASN A 2 -23.66 34.47 -36.11
CA ASN A 2 -23.74 35.15 -34.81
C ASN A 2 -22.69 34.63 -33.80
N THR A 3 -21.96 35.58 -33.22
CA THR A 3 -20.93 35.43 -32.17
C THR A 3 -21.44 34.82 -30.86
N ALA A 4 -22.76 34.68 -30.68
CA ALA A 4 -23.38 34.15 -29.47
C ALA A 4 -23.14 32.65 -29.24
N VAL A 5 -22.82 31.88 -30.29
CA VAL A 5 -22.64 30.41 -30.17
C VAL A 5 -21.29 30.04 -29.57
N LYS A 6 -20.26 30.88 -29.72
CA LYS A 6 -18.92 30.61 -29.14
C LYS A 6 -18.88 30.79 -27.62
N SER A 7 -19.66 31.73 -27.10
CA SER A 7 -19.62 32.10 -25.68
C SER A 7 -20.27 31.06 -24.76
N ALA A 8 -21.25 30.30 -25.26
CA ALA A 8 -21.91 29.24 -24.49
C ALA A 8 -21.03 27.99 -24.31
N PHE A 9 -20.12 27.72 -25.25
CA PHE A 9 -19.23 26.55 -25.18
C PHE A 9 -18.05 26.74 -24.23
N MET A 10 -17.54 27.97 -24.07
CA MET A 10 -16.45 28.23 -23.12
C MET A 10 -16.88 28.14 -21.66
N LEU A 11 -18.14 28.44 -21.33
CA LEU A 11 -18.60 28.41 -19.93
C LEU A 11 -18.89 26.99 -19.41
N ALA A 12 -19.22 26.04 -20.28
CA ALA A 12 -19.50 24.65 -19.87
C ALA A 12 -18.23 23.82 -19.59
N VAL A 13 -17.09 24.18 -20.19
CA VAL A 13 -15.82 23.47 -19.95
C VAL A 13 -15.17 23.92 -18.65
N VAL A 14 -15.36 25.19 -18.26
CA VAL A 14 -14.80 25.72 -17.00
C VAL A 14 -15.57 25.20 -15.78
N SER A 15 -16.87 24.91 -15.90
CA SER A 15 -17.66 24.37 -14.77
C SER A 15 -17.43 22.88 -14.49
N LEU A 16 -16.93 22.10 -15.46
CA LEU A 16 -16.53 20.70 -15.24
C LEU A 16 -15.09 20.56 -14.71
N LEU A 17 -14.20 21.53 -14.95
CA LEU A 17 -12.83 21.48 -14.43
C LEU A 17 -12.73 21.81 -12.93
N VAL A 18 -13.70 22.51 -12.36
CA VAL A 18 -13.62 22.99 -10.96
C VAL A 18 -14.33 22.07 -9.97
N ILE A 19 -15.28 21.24 -10.41
CA ILE A 19 -15.99 20.30 -9.51
C ILE A 19 -15.20 18.98 -9.31
N GLY A 20 -14.28 18.65 -10.20
CA GLY A 20 -13.43 17.44 -10.10
C GLY A 20 -12.17 17.56 -9.24
N CYS A 21 -11.86 18.75 -8.70
CA CYS A 21 -10.59 19.00 -7.98
C CYS A 21 -10.73 19.06 -6.45
N CYS A 22 -11.96 18.96 -5.90
CA CYS A 22 -12.18 19.07 -4.45
C CYS A 22 -12.95 17.90 -3.82
N THR A 23 -13.22 16.83 -4.56
CA THR A 23 -13.73 15.57 -3.98
C THR A 23 -12.65 14.49 -3.94
N SER A 24 -11.41 14.85 -3.68
CA SER A 24 -10.58 14.03 -2.80
C SER A 24 -11.11 14.25 -1.37
N HIS A 25 -12.33 13.76 -1.13
CA HIS A 25 -12.73 13.34 0.21
C HIS A 25 -11.68 12.30 0.61
N GLN A 26 -10.63 12.77 1.27
CA GLN A 26 -9.76 11.97 2.09
C GLN A 26 -10.69 11.27 3.06
N VAL A 27 -11.07 10.03 2.74
CA VAL A 27 -11.64 9.14 3.73
C VAL A 27 -10.50 8.93 4.71
N ALA A 28 -10.45 9.77 5.75
CA ALA A 28 -9.58 9.57 6.89
C ALA A 28 -10.15 8.34 7.60
N TRP A 29 -9.63 7.17 7.25
CA TRP A 29 -9.95 5.94 7.94
C TRP A 29 -9.36 6.08 9.34
N HIS A 30 -10.22 6.30 10.33
CA HIS A 30 -9.81 6.33 11.72
C HIS A 30 -9.57 4.90 12.18
N TYR A 31 -8.30 4.48 12.15
CA TYR A 31 -7.88 3.25 12.81
C TYR A 31 -7.93 3.45 14.33
N SER A 32 -8.23 2.38 15.07
CA SER A 32 -8.08 2.41 16.53
C SER A 32 -6.64 2.78 16.92
N ASP A 33 -6.45 3.41 18.09
CA ASP A 33 -5.11 3.80 18.60
C ASP A 33 -4.14 2.61 18.63
N ARG A 34 -4.65 1.42 18.93
CA ARG A 34 -3.88 0.18 18.89
C ARG A 34 -3.38 -0.13 17.48
N VAL A 35 -4.26 -0.14 16.49
CA VAL A 35 -3.90 -0.43 15.09
C VAL A 35 -2.96 0.65 14.56
N MET A 36 -3.15 1.91 14.95
CA MET A 36 -2.20 2.98 14.62
C MET A 36 -0.81 2.74 15.24
N GLY A 37 -0.74 2.28 16.50
CA GLY A 37 0.52 1.89 17.12
C GLY A 37 1.24 0.76 16.36
N GLU A 38 0.50 -0.28 15.99
CA GLU A 38 1.02 -1.42 15.20
C GLU A 38 1.47 -0.96 13.80
N LEU A 39 0.73 -0.05 13.15
CA LEU A 39 1.11 0.55 11.87
C LEU A 39 2.39 1.40 11.95
N LYS A 40 2.57 2.19 13.02
CA LYS A 40 3.80 2.96 13.24
C LYS A 40 5.01 2.06 13.44
N GLU A 41 4.87 0.99 14.22
CA GLU A 41 5.97 0.03 14.43
C GLU A 41 6.28 -0.75 13.14
N ALA A 42 5.24 -1.16 12.39
CA ALA A 42 5.39 -1.77 11.07
C ALA A 42 6.16 -0.86 10.10
N LYS A 43 5.81 0.43 10.03
CA LYS A 43 6.56 1.43 9.27
C LYS A 43 8.03 1.53 9.71
N GLY A 44 8.28 1.52 11.02
CA GLY A 44 9.65 1.55 11.57
C GLY A 44 10.49 0.34 11.13
N LYS A 45 9.91 -0.86 11.09
CA LYS A 45 10.58 -2.06 10.59
C LYS A 45 10.89 -1.95 9.09
N VAL A 46 9.92 -1.53 8.30
CA VAL A 46 10.09 -1.39 6.84
C VAL A 46 11.10 -0.29 6.49
N SER A 47 11.18 0.80 7.26
CA SER A 47 12.15 1.87 7.04
C SER A 47 13.62 1.46 7.21
N GLN A 48 13.88 0.30 7.82
CA GLN A 48 15.24 -0.24 7.94
C GLN A 48 15.70 -0.98 6.67
N LEU A 49 14.77 -1.29 5.76
CA LEU A 49 15.08 -1.98 4.52
C LEU A 49 15.67 -1.02 3.48
N HIS A 50 16.64 -1.51 2.73
CA HIS A 50 17.21 -0.78 1.59
C HIS A 50 17.52 -1.74 0.44
N ARG A 51 17.53 -1.20 -0.78
CA ARG A 51 17.85 -1.97 -1.99
C ARG A 51 19.23 -2.63 -1.86
N GLY A 52 19.34 -3.85 -2.37
CA GLY A 52 20.56 -4.66 -2.31
C GLY A 52 20.75 -5.44 -1.00
N MET A 53 19.86 -5.28 -0.02
CA MET A 53 19.87 -6.10 1.20
C MET A 53 19.58 -7.57 0.85
N GLU A 54 20.34 -8.50 1.44
CA GLU A 54 20.13 -9.93 1.26
C GLU A 54 18.86 -10.40 1.97
N ARG A 55 18.19 -11.43 1.43
CA ARG A 55 16.97 -11.99 2.04
C ARG A 55 17.17 -12.38 3.50
N GLN A 56 18.33 -12.91 3.87
CA GLN A 56 18.64 -13.28 5.25
C GLN A 56 18.70 -12.07 6.19
N ASP A 57 19.23 -10.94 5.71
CA ASP A 57 19.27 -9.69 6.47
C ASP A 57 17.87 -9.10 6.61
N VAL A 58 17.05 -9.14 5.56
CA VAL A 58 15.63 -8.76 5.63
C VAL A 58 14.90 -9.64 6.64
N GLU A 59 15.14 -10.95 6.64
CA GLU A 59 14.50 -11.90 7.56
C GLU A 59 14.92 -11.71 9.04
N SER A 60 16.03 -11.00 9.29
CA SER A 60 16.41 -10.58 10.64
C SER A 60 15.57 -9.40 11.17
N ILE A 61 15.02 -8.59 10.25
CA ILE A 61 14.17 -7.41 10.54
C ILE A 61 12.68 -7.80 10.49
N LEU A 62 12.30 -8.55 9.46
CA LEU A 62 10.94 -8.96 9.15
C LEU A 62 10.82 -10.48 9.28
N LYS A 63 9.92 -10.97 10.14
CA LYS A 63 9.71 -12.42 10.24
C LYS A 63 8.89 -12.92 9.05
N PRO A 64 9.37 -13.93 8.30
CA PRO A 64 8.59 -14.51 7.21
C PRO A 64 7.34 -15.21 7.77
N MET A 65 6.27 -15.23 6.99
CA MET A 65 5.03 -15.88 7.40
C MET A 65 5.22 -17.40 7.46
N THR A 66 5.15 -17.98 8.66
CA THR A 66 5.21 -19.44 8.86
C THR A 66 3.79 -20.02 8.86
N GLY A 67 3.18 -20.17 7.69
CA GLY A 67 1.88 -20.83 7.56
C GLY A 67 1.28 -20.73 6.16
N PRO A 68 0.30 -21.59 5.82
CA PRO A 68 -0.42 -21.51 4.56
C PRO A 68 -1.30 -20.25 4.59
N THR A 69 -0.81 -19.14 4.05
CA THR A 69 -1.63 -17.97 3.83
C THR A 69 -2.55 -18.18 2.64
N ARG A 70 -3.74 -17.57 2.66
CA ARG A 70 -4.62 -17.48 1.47
C ARG A 70 -3.94 -16.79 0.26
N PHE A 71 -2.82 -16.10 0.49
CA PHE A 71 -1.97 -15.45 -0.49
C PHE A 71 -0.56 -16.09 -0.57
N GLY A 72 -0.41 -17.30 -0.01
CA GLY A 72 0.86 -17.94 0.34
C GLY A 72 1.64 -18.54 -0.80
N PHE A 73 1.95 -17.72 -1.80
CA PHE A 73 2.84 -18.14 -2.86
C PHE A 73 3.94 -17.10 -3.00
N GLU A 74 5.17 -17.60 -3.12
CA GLU A 74 6.22 -16.81 -3.73
C GLU A 74 5.87 -16.70 -5.22
N TRP A 75 5.71 -15.48 -5.73
CA TRP A 75 5.37 -15.26 -7.13
C TRP A 75 6.66 -15.00 -7.89
N ASN A 76 6.96 -15.87 -8.85
CA ASN A 76 8.05 -15.64 -9.79
C ASN A 76 7.46 -14.99 -11.05
N ILE A 77 7.68 -13.68 -11.16
CA ILE A 77 7.45 -12.93 -12.40
C ILE A 77 8.84 -12.69 -12.97
N SER A 78 9.03 -12.91 -14.26
CA SER A 78 10.35 -12.89 -14.93
C SER A 78 11.34 -11.89 -14.31
N GLY A 79 12.32 -12.41 -13.55
CA GLY A 79 13.38 -11.63 -12.92
C GLY A 79 13.20 -11.29 -11.43
N THR A 80 12.02 -11.50 -10.84
CA THR A 80 11.71 -11.14 -9.44
C THR A 80 10.97 -12.25 -8.69
N LEU A 81 11.31 -12.40 -7.42
CA LEU A 81 10.67 -13.27 -6.43
C LEU A 81 9.96 -12.41 -5.38
N SER A 82 8.63 -12.40 -5.41
CA SER A 82 7.83 -11.64 -4.44
C SER A 82 7.48 -12.52 -3.24
N VAL A 83 7.88 -12.11 -2.03
CA VAL A 83 7.69 -12.87 -0.79
C VAL A 83 6.84 -12.05 0.20
N PRO A 84 5.72 -12.59 0.71
CA PRO A 84 4.92 -11.90 1.72
C PRO A 84 5.47 -12.08 3.14
N TYR A 85 5.44 -10.99 3.92
CA TYR A 85 5.80 -10.94 5.34
C TYR A 85 4.62 -10.42 6.16
N GLU A 86 4.40 -10.98 7.35
CA GLU A 86 3.40 -10.48 8.30
C GLU A 86 4.12 -9.75 9.44
N LEU A 87 3.79 -8.47 9.57
CA LEU A 87 4.38 -7.59 10.57
C LEU A 87 3.62 -7.68 11.89
N TYR A 88 2.28 -7.73 11.79
CA TYR A 88 1.31 -7.92 12.87
C TYR A 88 0.14 -8.74 12.34
N PRO A 89 -0.69 -9.34 13.22
CA PRO A 89 -1.93 -9.98 12.80
C PRO A 89 -2.77 -9.04 11.92
N GLY A 90 -2.89 -9.35 10.64
CA GLY A 90 -3.64 -8.52 9.68
C GLY A 90 -2.88 -7.33 9.09
N ILE A 91 -1.59 -7.10 9.38
CA ILE A 91 -0.74 -6.08 8.72
C ILE A 91 0.42 -6.79 8.04
N ARG A 92 0.53 -6.61 6.73
CA ARG A 92 1.45 -7.37 5.87
C ARG A 92 2.18 -6.47 4.90
N VAL A 93 3.26 -6.99 4.34
CA VAL A 93 4.04 -6.34 3.30
C VAL A 93 4.57 -7.40 2.33
N THR A 94 4.65 -7.06 1.05
CA THR A 94 5.30 -7.92 0.04
C THR A 94 6.67 -7.34 -0.28
N ILE A 95 7.70 -8.17 -0.25
CA ILE A 95 9.09 -7.79 -0.59
C ILE A 95 9.48 -8.47 -1.89
N ASP A 96 9.99 -7.69 -2.83
CA ASP A 96 10.48 -8.20 -4.10
C ASP A 96 12.00 -8.38 -4.07
N TYR A 97 12.45 -9.59 -4.35
CA TYR A 97 13.84 -9.97 -4.49
C TYR A 97 14.20 -10.22 -5.95
N GLY A 98 15.46 -10.03 -6.33
CA GLY A 98 15.96 -10.50 -7.62
C GLY A 98 15.96 -12.03 -7.64
N ALA A 99 15.31 -12.64 -8.63
CA ALA A 99 15.13 -14.10 -8.65
C ALA A 99 16.45 -14.89 -8.69
N SER A 100 17.53 -14.29 -9.22
CA SER A 100 18.87 -14.91 -9.29
C SER A 100 19.80 -14.52 -8.15
N THR A 101 19.55 -13.40 -7.47
CA THR A 101 20.46 -12.84 -6.46
C THR A 101 19.91 -12.94 -5.04
N SER A 102 18.61 -13.16 -4.85
CA SER A 102 17.95 -13.10 -3.54
C SER A 102 18.13 -11.77 -2.78
N THR A 103 18.50 -10.71 -3.50
CA THR A 103 18.66 -9.36 -2.95
C THR A 103 17.39 -8.54 -3.16
N LEU A 104 17.00 -7.73 -2.18
CA LEU A 104 15.86 -6.83 -2.27
C LEU A 104 16.04 -5.85 -3.44
N VAL A 105 15.11 -5.86 -4.39
CA VAL A 105 15.15 -4.99 -5.59
C VAL A 105 14.24 -3.78 -5.46
N ILE A 106 13.14 -3.90 -4.71
CA ILE A 106 12.17 -2.84 -4.46
C ILE A 106 11.94 -2.73 -2.96
N VAL A 107 12.13 -1.53 -2.43
CA VAL A 107 11.74 -1.22 -1.05
C VAL A 107 10.23 -0.99 -1.05
N PRO A 108 9.45 -1.72 -0.23
CA PRO A 108 8.01 -1.55 -0.18
C PRO A 108 7.66 -0.15 0.32
N VAL A 109 6.66 0.46 -0.33
CA VAL A 109 6.12 1.77 0.05
C VAL A 109 4.74 1.66 0.68
N ASP A 110 4.12 0.49 0.62
CA ASP A 110 2.76 0.25 1.07
C ASP A 110 2.68 -0.94 2.03
N LEU A 111 1.70 -0.91 2.94
CA LEU A 111 1.33 -2.00 3.84
C LEU A 111 -0.08 -2.49 3.52
N ASP A 112 -0.24 -3.81 3.39
CA ASP A 112 -1.54 -4.43 3.22
C ASP A 112 -2.17 -4.69 4.59
N VAL A 113 -3.28 -4.01 4.86
CA VAL A 113 -4.02 -4.14 6.11
C VAL A 113 -5.33 -4.87 5.88
N ASN A 114 -5.46 -6.02 6.54
CA ASN A 114 -6.66 -6.82 6.66
C ASN A 114 -7.25 -6.67 8.06
N LEU A 115 -8.26 -5.81 8.18
CA LEU A 115 -9.03 -5.67 9.41
C LEU A 115 -10.05 -6.80 9.45
N ASP A 116 -9.74 -7.88 10.16
CA ASP A 116 -10.65 -9.03 10.25
C ASP A 116 -11.91 -8.67 11.07
N SER A 117 -12.98 -8.33 10.34
CA SER A 117 -14.41 -8.61 10.58
C SER A 117 -15.08 -8.31 11.94
N ARG A 118 -14.41 -7.66 12.91
CA ARG A 118 -15.11 -7.16 14.12
C ARG A 118 -15.77 -5.79 13.94
N ASP A 119 -15.26 -5.00 13.01
CA ASP A 119 -15.99 -3.87 12.43
C ASP A 119 -16.73 -4.40 11.20
N ARG A 120 -18.05 -4.51 11.32
CA ARG A 120 -18.94 -5.19 10.34
C ARG A 120 -18.89 -4.62 8.91
N GLU A 121 -18.10 -3.59 8.64
CA GLU A 121 -18.06 -2.89 7.35
C GLU A 121 -16.77 -3.08 6.54
N ALA A 122 -15.71 -3.70 7.06
CA ALA A 122 -14.44 -3.83 6.33
C ALA A 122 -14.00 -5.29 6.14
N LYS A 123 -14.56 -5.98 5.14
CA LYS A 123 -13.92 -7.18 4.53
C LYS A 123 -12.99 -6.78 3.38
N HIS A 124 -12.27 -5.68 3.53
CA HIS A 124 -11.45 -5.12 2.47
C HIS A 124 -9.99 -5.09 2.90
N PHE A 125 -9.14 -5.76 2.13
CA PHE A 125 -7.71 -5.49 2.16
C PHE A 125 -7.51 -4.05 1.68
N LYS A 126 -6.93 -3.21 2.52
CA LYS A 126 -6.58 -1.85 2.15
C LYS A 126 -5.06 -1.73 2.17
N SER A 127 -4.51 -1.31 1.04
CA SER A 127 -3.12 -0.90 0.95
C SER A 127 -3.01 0.53 1.51
N ILE A 128 -2.14 0.73 2.50
CA ILE A 128 -1.85 2.03 3.12
C ILE A 128 -0.43 2.41 2.78
N ARG A 129 -0.22 3.63 2.29
CA ARG A 129 1.13 4.09 1.97
C ARG A 129 1.88 4.44 3.27
N LEU A 130 3.16 4.12 3.35
CA LEU A 130 3.97 4.37 4.56
C LEU A 130 4.08 5.86 4.88
N ASP A 131 3.99 6.76 3.91
CA ASP A 131 3.96 8.21 4.11
C ASP A 131 2.65 8.73 4.71
N GLU A 132 1.56 7.96 4.63
CA GLU A 132 0.26 8.30 5.23
C GLU A 132 0.21 8.01 6.74
N ILE A 133 1.14 7.21 7.26
CA ILE A 133 1.23 6.85 8.69
C ILE A 133 2.03 7.94 9.43
N GLN A 134 1.33 8.81 10.17
CA GLN A 134 1.91 9.89 11.00
C GLN A 134 2.43 9.39 12.35
#